data_AF-A0A604A7Y9-F1
#
_entry.id   AF-A0A604A7Y9-F1
#
_cell.length_a   1.000
_cell.length_b   1.000
_cell.length_c   1.000
_cell.angle_alpha   90.00
_cell.angle_beta   90.00
_cell.angle_gamma   90.00
#
_symmetry.space_group_name_H-M   'P 1'
#
loop_
_entity.id
_entity.type
_entity.pdbx_description
1 polymer ?
#
loop_
_entity_poly.entity_id
_entity_poly.type
_entity_poly.pdbx_seq_one_letter_code
_entity_poly.pdbx_strand_id
1 'polypeptide(L)'
;MKIRTLYMAMLFISPAGLALSAGENNKNIDLTHVISDYRISLTSLPLDYSLLEKKQRPGVMLQRFNLNSQTWSPQGVVSPERWQNGVDIYIPDSAREKNALVVINNGSNNNGSGTPVAPTNFNEEELSRIAIATRTVVISVSNVPNQVLSYQGVTTPLGEDNSVAYSWKLFIGDTHKYQDASLHIPMAASVSQAFRLAKKELTQQNINKFIVTGASKRGWAAWLTALSDPDVGAVVPFAMDLLNTQKSLEHMYQSYGKNWPVAFYPYYNQGIDQQVGTDKFARL
;
A
#
# COMPACT_ATOMS: atom_id res chain seq x y z
N MET A 1 -63.21 -11.20 60.74
CA MET A 1 -62.74 -12.07 59.63
C MET A 1 -61.61 -11.33 58.94
N LYS A 2 -60.37 -11.86 59.02
CA LYS A 2 -59.13 -11.15 58.66
C LYS A 2 -58.94 -11.17 57.13
N ILE A 3 -58.78 -10.01 56.50
CA ILE A 3 -58.27 -9.87 55.13
C ILE A 3 -56.88 -9.26 55.23
N ARG A 4 -55.88 -10.02 54.78
CA ARG A 4 -54.46 -9.66 54.79
C ARG A 4 -54.12 -8.86 53.52
N THR A 5 -53.53 -7.69 53.73
CA THR A 5 -52.91 -6.84 52.71
C THR A 5 -51.63 -7.51 52.17
N LEU A 6 -51.51 -7.65 50.85
CA LEU A 6 -50.32 -8.14 50.17
C LEU A 6 -49.48 -6.93 49.73
N TYR A 7 -48.30 -6.76 50.33
CA TYR A 7 -47.31 -5.76 49.90
C TYR A 7 -46.48 -6.34 48.76
N MET A 8 -46.45 -5.64 47.63
CA MET A 8 -45.66 -5.96 46.45
C MET A 8 -44.31 -5.24 46.57
N ALA A 9 -43.24 -5.99 46.84
CA ALA A 9 -41.87 -5.45 46.92
C ALA A 9 -41.29 -5.29 45.51
N MET A 10 -40.94 -4.05 45.13
CA MET A 10 -40.13 -3.78 43.94
C MET A 10 -38.66 -4.04 44.27
N LEU A 11 -38.08 -5.06 43.66
CA LEU A 11 -36.64 -5.32 43.67
C LEU A 11 -35.99 -4.50 42.55
N PHE A 12 -35.18 -3.51 42.94
CA PHE A 12 -34.26 -2.82 42.05
C PHE A 12 -33.10 -3.76 41.70
N ILE A 13 -33.00 -4.16 40.44
CA ILE A 13 -31.84 -4.90 39.92
C ILE A 13 -30.83 -3.86 39.43
N SER A 14 -29.71 -3.72 40.14
CA SER A 14 -28.54 -2.99 39.64
C SER A 14 -27.93 -3.74 38.45
N PRO A 15 -27.53 -3.06 37.35
CA PRO A 15 -26.79 -3.71 36.28
C PRO A 15 -25.33 -3.90 36.73
N ALA A 16 -25.04 -5.03 37.37
CA ALA A 16 -23.68 -5.49 37.55
C ALA A 16 -23.14 -5.87 36.16
N GLY A 17 -22.03 -5.22 35.79
CA GLY A 17 -21.36 -5.42 34.51
C GLY A 17 -21.06 -6.88 34.24
N LEU A 18 -21.64 -7.40 33.15
CA LEU A 18 -21.15 -8.60 32.48
C LEU A 18 -19.85 -8.22 31.77
N ALA A 19 -18.75 -8.26 32.52
CA ALA A 19 -17.43 -8.43 31.94
C ALA A 19 -17.43 -9.81 31.26
N LEU A 20 -17.71 -9.83 29.95
CA LEU A 20 -17.31 -10.94 29.11
C LEU A 20 -15.79 -11.01 29.20
N SER A 21 -15.30 -12.05 29.89
CA SER A 21 -13.90 -12.42 29.81
C SER A 21 -13.58 -12.62 28.33
N ALA A 22 -12.79 -11.70 27.77
CA ALA A 22 -12.12 -11.94 26.52
C ALA A 22 -11.19 -13.13 26.74
N GLY A 23 -11.69 -14.33 26.46
CA GLY A 23 -10.83 -15.45 26.17
C GLY A 23 -10.00 -15.01 24.97
N GLU A 24 -8.74 -14.68 25.23
CA GLU A 24 -7.69 -14.60 24.22
C GLU A 24 -7.58 -15.98 23.59
N ASN A 25 -8.48 -16.27 22.66
CA ASN A 25 -8.25 -17.28 21.65
C ASN A 25 -7.11 -16.73 20.81
N ASN A 26 -5.91 -17.20 21.15
CA ASN A 26 -4.69 -17.09 20.38
C ASN A 26 -4.90 -17.86 19.05
N LYS A 27 -5.83 -17.37 18.22
CA LYS A 27 -6.04 -17.87 16.88
C LYS A 27 -4.78 -17.47 16.13
N ASN A 28 -4.02 -18.47 15.71
CA ASN A 28 -2.93 -18.27 14.77
C ASN A 28 -3.54 -17.61 13.53
N ILE A 29 -3.42 -16.28 13.40
CA ILE A 29 -4.01 -15.56 12.28
C ILE A 29 -3.19 -15.93 11.05
N ASP A 30 -3.88 -16.52 10.08
CA ASP A 30 -3.31 -16.79 8.77
C ASP A 30 -3.13 -15.45 8.04
N LEU A 31 -1.86 -15.09 7.81
CA LEU A 31 -1.49 -13.84 7.15
C LEU A 31 -1.30 -14.01 5.63
N THR A 32 -1.43 -15.23 5.11
CA THR A 32 -1.14 -15.58 3.72
C THR A 32 -1.91 -14.73 2.71
N HIS A 33 -3.13 -14.31 3.07
CA HIS A 33 -4.04 -13.59 2.18
C HIS A 33 -4.25 -12.12 2.54
N VAL A 34 -3.52 -11.56 3.52
CA VAL A 34 -3.77 -10.19 4.03
C VAL A 34 -3.74 -9.14 2.93
N ILE A 35 -2.78 -9.20 2.01
CA ILE A 35 -2.68 -8.23 0.89
C ILE A 35 -3.86 -8.40 -0.07
N SER A 36 -4.18 -9.64 -0.46
CA SER A 36 -5.28 -9.93 -1.38
C SER A 36 -6.65 -9.56 -0.79
N ASP A 37 -6.84 -9.81 0.51
CA ASP A 37 -8.08 -9.57 1.25
C ASP A 37 -8.30 -8.08 1.46
N TYR A 38 -7.24 -7.35 1.85
CA TYR A 38 -7.29 -5.89 1.96
C TYR A 38 -7.65 -5.24 0.62
N ARG A 39 -7.06 -5.71 -0.49
CA ARG A 39 -7.43 -5.23 -1.81
C ARG A 39 -8.88 -5.58 -2.17
N ILE A 40 -9.35 -6.80 -1.88
CA ILE A 40 -10.75 -7.20 -2.13
C ILE A 40 -11.72 -6.34 -1.33
N SER A 41 -11.44 -6.05 -0.06
CA SER A 41 -12.33 -5.23 0.77
C SER A 41 -12.53 -3.84 0.18
N LEU A 42 -11.49 -3.25 -0.41
CA LEU A 42 -11.58 -1.94 -1.09
C LEU A 42 -12.46 -1.98 -2.35
N THR A 43 -12.66 -3.14 -2.99
CA THR A 43 -13.54 -3.25 -4.18
C THR A 43 -15.01 -3.01 -3.86
N SER A 44 -15.40 -3.22 -2.60
CA SER A 44 -16.76 -2.94 -2.10
C SER A 44 -17.06 -1.44 -1.96
N LEU A 45 -16.02 -0.61 -1.94
CA LEU A 45 -16.13 0.84 -1.83
C LEU A 45 -16.24 1.49 -3.21
N PRO A 46 -16.98 2.60 -3.35
CA PRO A 46 -17.01 3.36 -4.59
C PRO A 46 -15.61 3.91 -4.92
N LEU A 47 -15.27 3.93 -6.19
CA LEU A 47 -14.01 4.51 -6.65
C LEU A 47 -14.08 6.04 -6.55
N ASP A 48 -13.13 6.65 -5.83
CA ASP A 48 -13.07 8.10 -5.57
C ASP A 48 -11.85 8.71 -6.29
N TYR A 49 -12.11 9.45 -7.37
CA TYR A 49 -11.08 10.10 -8.17
C TYR A 49 -11.64 11.32 -8.91
N SER A 50 -10.76 12.23 -9.31
CA SER A 50 -11.09 13.39 -10.13
C SER A 50 -10.11 13.54 -11.29
N LEU A 51 -10.63 13.91 -12.46
CA LEU A 51 -9.83 14.34 -13.60
C LEU A 51 -9.30 15.75 -13.33
N LEU A 52 -7.97 15.92 -13.45
CA LEU A 52 -7.29 17.19 -13.27
C LEU A 52 -6.97 17.86 -14.61
N GLU A 53 -6.49 17.09 -15.58
CA GLU A 53 -6.03 17.61 -16.86
C GLU A 53 -6.23 16.58 -17.98
N LYS A 54 -6.59 17.06 -19.18
CA LYS A 54 -6.39 16.33 -20.44
C LYS A 54 -5.56 17.20 -21.36
N LYS A 55 -4.45 16.66 -21.86
CA LYS A 55 -3.50 17.41 -22.66
C LYS A 55 -2.99 16.57 -23.82
N GLN A 56 -3.26 17.03 -25.04
CA GLN A 56 -2.63 16.47 -26.22
C GLN A 56 -1.15 16.84 -26.23
N ARG A 57 -0.29 15.84 -26.42
CA ARG A 57 1.14 15.97 -26.68
C ARG A 57 1.45 15.29 -28.03
N PRO A 58 2.64 15.53 -28.62
CA PRO A 58 3.03 14.84 -29.84
C PRO A 58 2.96 13.31 -29.67
N GLY A 59 2.06 12.64 -30.41
CA GLY A 59 1.92 11.18 -30.43
C GLY A 59 1.17 10.54 -29.25
N VAL A 60 0.74 11.33 -28.25
CA VAL A 60 0.12 10.81 -27.02
C VAL A 60 -0.87 11.81 -26.40
N MET A 61 -2.02 11.30 -25.99
CA MET A 61 -2.96 12.02 -25.12
C MET A 61 -2.60 11.72 -23.66
N LEU A 62 -2.28 12.76 -22.88
CA LEU A 62 -2.10 12.67 -21.45
C LEU A 62 -3.41 12.99 -20.72
N GLN A 63 -3.78 12.14 -19.77
CA GLN A 63 -4.86 12.39 -18.82
C GLN A 63 -4.31 12.28 -17.40
N ARG A 64 -4.52 13.29 -16.58
CA ARG A 64 -4.05 13.32 -15.18
C ARG A 64 -5.23 13.24 -14.24
N PHE A 65 -5.12 12.38 -13.25
CA PHE A 65 -6.14 12.19 -12.22
C PHE A 65 -5.54 12.28 -10.82
N ASN A 66 -6.34 12.76 -9.88
CA ASN A 66 -6.12 12.51 -8.46
C ASN A 66 -7.00 11.34 -8.02
N LEU A 67 -6.41 10.33 -7.38
CA LEU A 67 -7.09 9.14 -6.90
C LEU A 67 -7.00 9.09 -5.37
N ASN A 68 -8.15 9.08 -4.69
CA ASN A 68 -8.21 8.77 -3.27
C ASN A 68 -8.31 7.24 -3.14
N SER A 69 -7.17 6.58 -2.96
CA SER A 69 -7.06 5.14 -3.16
C SER A 69 -7.59 4.33 -1.98
N GLN A 70 -7.33 4.77 -0.75
CA GLN A 70 -7.82 4.09 0.45
C GLN A 70 -7.77 4.99 1.68
N THR A 71 -8.29 4.46 2.79
CA THR A 71 -7.95 4.89 4.14
C THR A 71 -7.12 3.79 4.82
N TRP A 72 -5.95 4.12 5.34
CA TRP A 72 -5.05 3.20 6.01
C TRP A 72 -4.41 3.87 7.24
N SER A 73 -4.76 3.35 8.41
CA SER A 73 -4.17 3.72 9.70
C SER A 73 -4.30 2.52 10.63
N PRO A 74 -3.36 1.56 10.57
CA PRO A 74 -3.42 0.35 11.40
C PRO A 74 -3.53 0.77 12.86
N GLN A 75 -4.60 0.34 13.54
CA GLN A 75 -4.89 0.70 14.93
C GLN A 75 -4.95 2.23 15.22
N GLY A 76 -5.16 3.07 14.20
CA GLY A 76 -5.22 4.53 14.37
C GLY A 76 -3.86 5.19 14.63
N VAL A 77 -2.74 4.50 14.42
CA VAL A 77 -1.40 5.02 14.81
C VAL A 77 -0.63 5.70 13.68
N VAL A 78 -1.22 5.85 12.49
CA VAL A 78 -0.55 6.43 11.31
C VAL A 78 -1.38 7.55 10.69
N SER A 79 -0.75 8.65 10.28
CA SER A 79 -1.42 9.74 9.57
C SER A 79 -0.57 10.30 8.42
N PRO A 80 -1.19 10.92 7.39
CA PRO A 80 -2.63 10.98 7.14
C PRO A 80 -3.23 9.60 6.83
N GLU A 81 -4.45 9.35 7.32
CA GLU A 81 -5.12 8.07 7.08
C GLU A 81 -5.60 7.95 5.64
N ARG A 82 -6.06 9.05 5.03
CA ARG A 82 -6.51 9.08 3.64
C ARG A 82 -5.31 9.12 2.70
N TRP A 83 -5.24 8.15 1.80
CA TRP A 83 -4.18 8.06 0.79
C TRP A 83 -4.62 8.69 -0.53
N GLN A 84 -3.75 9.51 -1.11
CA GLN A 84 -3.97 10.22 -2.36
C GLN A 84 -2.83 9.93 -3.34
N ASN A 85 -3.18 9.52 -4.56
CA ASN A 85 -2.23 9.14 -5.59
C ASN A 85 -2.45 9.99 -6.85
N GLY A 86 -1.35 10.40 -7.47
CA GLY A 86 -1.40 10.90 -8.84
C GLY A 86 -1.49 9.73 -9.81
N VAL A 87 -2.40 9.78 -10.77
CA VAL A 87 -2.51 8.79 -11.84
C VAL A 87 -2.43 9.51 -13.19
N ASP A 88 -1.32 9.36 -13.87
CA ASP A 88 -1.09 9.91 -15.20
C ASP A 88 -1.22 8.79 -16.24
N ILE A 89 -2.15 8.95 -17.18
CA ILE A 89 -2.40 7.99 -18.26
C ILE A 89 -1.94 8.59 -19.58
N TYR A 90 -1.00 7.90 -20.21
CA TYR A 90 -0.40 8.22 -21.51
C TYR A 90 -1.00 7.29 -22.56
N ILE A 91 -1.92 7.80 -23.37
CA ILE A 91 -2.63 7.05 -24.39
C ILE A 91 -2.02 7.40 -25.76
N PRO A 92 -1.21 6.52 -26.37
CA PRO A 92 -0.61 6.80 -27.67
C PRO A 92 -1.68 6.80 -28.78
N ASP A 93 -1.50 7.59 -29.83
CA ASP A 93 -2.50 7.78 -30.90
C ASP A 93 -2.93 6.46 -31.57
N SER A 94 -2.06 5.46 -31.59
CA SER A 94 -2.32 4.10 -32.10
C SER A 94 -2.21 3.04 -31.00
N ALA A 95 -2.84 3.28 -29.85
CA ALA A 95 -2.82 2.38 -28.70
C ALA A 95 -3.31 0.97 -29.05
N ARG A 96 -2.54 -0.03 -28.62
CA ARG A 96 -2.96 -1.43 -28.55
C ARG A 96 -4.04 -1.58 -27.49
N GLU A 97 -4.90 -2.56 -27.71
CA GLU A 97 -5.99 -2.88 -26.79
C GLU A 97 -5.56 -3.85 -25.68
N LYS A 98 -6.42 -4.01 -24.66
CA LYS A 98 -6.38 -5.01 -23.59
C LYS A 98 -5.31 -4.82 -22.52
N ASN A 99 -4.10 -4.43 -22.92
CA ASN A 99 -2.95 -4.39 -22.02
C ASN A 99 -2.44 -2.96 -21.80
N ALA A 100 -2.10 -2.64 -20.56
CA ALA A 100 -1.41 -1.40 -20.20
C ALA A 100 -0.14 -1.68 -19.38
N LEU A 101 0.87 -0.84 -19.55
CA LEU A 101 2.03 -0.79 -18.66
C LEU A 101 1.71 0.14 -17.50
N VAL A 102 1.86 -0.34 -16.27
CA VAL A 102 1.68 0.45 -15.05
C VAL A 102 3.05 0.65 -14.41
N VAL A 103 3.47 1.90 -14.31
CA VAL A 103 4.72 2.34 -13.70
C VAL A 103 4.40 2.90 -12.32
N ILE A 104 4.81 2.19 -11.27
CA ILE A 104 4.69 2.65 -9.91
C ILE A 104 5.83 3.64 -9.63
N ASN A 105 5.48 4.88 -9.30
CA ASN A 105 6.38 6.02 -9.22
C ASN A 105 6.41 6.61 -7.81
N ASN A 106 7.43 7.42 -7.54
CA ASN A 106 7.56 8.13 -6.28
C ASN A 106 6.80 9.46 -6.31
N GLY A 107 7.30 10.44 -5.56
CA GLY A 107 6.65 11.71 -5.32
C GLY A 107 6.18 11.83 -3.88
N SER A 108 5.55 12.95 -3.58
CA SER A 108 4.90 13.19 -2.29
C SER A 108 3.84 14.27 -2.46
N ASN A 109 2.71 14.15 -1.77
CA ASN A 109 1.66 15.17 -1.80
C ASN A 109 1.98 16.41 -0.94
N ASN A 110 2.90 16.30 0.01
CA ASN A 110 3.11 17.34 1.02
C ASN A 110 4.58 17.42 1.50
N ASN A 111 5.36 16.35 1.32
CA ASN A 111 6.75 16.14 1.76
C ASN A 111 7.04 16.37 3.25
N GLY A 112 6.05 16.77 4.05
CA GLY A 112 6.22 17.23 5.42
C GLY A 112 6.26 18.76 5.55
N SER A 113 6.44 19.49 4.45
CA SER A 113 6.50 20.97 4.41
C SER A 113 5.23 21.63 3.84
N GLY A 114 4.20 20.85 3.53
CA GLY A 114 3.01 21.32 2.81
C GLY A 114 3.17 21.39 1.29
N THR A 115 4.35 21.07 0.75
CA THR A 115 4.67 21.25 -0.67
C THR A 115 4.80 19.89 -1.37
N PRO A 116 4.01 19.63 -2.43
CA PRO A 116 4.15 18.42 -3.22
C PRO A 116 5.54 18.29 -3.86
N VAL A 117 6.02 17.07 -4.00
CA VAL A 117 7.24 16.71 -4.75
C VAL A 117 6.83 15.88 -5.95
N ALA A 118 7.24 16.33 -7.14
CA ALA A 118 6.98 15.62 -8.37
C ALA A 118 7.67 14.24 -8.39
N PRO A 119 7.09 13.23 -9.06
CA PRO A 119 7.75 11.95 -9.28
C PRO A 119 9.04 12.12 -10.10
N THR A 120 10.08 11.36 -9.74
CA THR A 120 11.42 11.42 -10.34
C THR A 120 11.99 10.07 -10.75
N ASN A 121 11.37 8.93 -10.41
CA ASN A 121 11.90 7.63 -10.87
C ASN A 121 11.71 7.42 -12.36
N PHE A 122 10.57 7.88 -12.88
CA PHE A 122 10.26 7.87 -14.30
C PHE A 122 9.57 9.20 -14.62
N ASN A 123 10.20 10.01 -15.45
CA ASN A 123 9.66 11.33 -15.78
C ASN A 123 8.66 11.26 -16.93
N GLU A 124 7.90 12.35 -17.12
CA GLU A 124 6.85 12.45 -18.13
C GLU A 124 7.33 12.20 -19.57
N GLU A 125 8.54 12.65 -19.90
CA GLU A 125 9.13 12.47 -21.24
C GLU A 125 9.47 11.00 -21.49
N GLU A 126 10.08 10.32 -20.52
CA GLU A 126 10.36 8.88 -20.57
C GLU A 126 9.08 8.07 -20.77
N LEU A 127 8.05 8.35 -19.97
CA LEU A 127 6.77 7.63 -20.02
C LEU A 127 6.05 7.86 -21.35
N SER A 128 6.07 9.09 -21.88
CA SER A 128 5.53 9.42 -23.20
C SER A 128 6.26 8.66 -24.30
N ARG A 129 7.60 8.63 -24.26
CA ARG A 129 8.41 7.89 -25.24
C ARG A 129 8.13 6.39 -25.20
N ILE A 130 7.99 5.79 -24.01
CA ILE A 130 7.63 4.38 -23.85
C ILE A 130 6.25 4.11 -24.46
N ALA A 131 5.25 4.94 -24.17
CA ALA A 131 3.90 4.79 -24.70
C ALA A 131 3.89 4.81 -26.23
N ILE A 132 4.56 5.79 -26.84
CA ILE A 132 4.64 5.95 -28.29
C ILE A 132 5.39 4.77 -28.93
N ALA A 133 6.60 4.47 -28.45
CA ALA A 133 7.46 3.45 -29.05
C ALA A 133 6.83 2.05 -29.00
N THR A 134 6.09 1.74 -27.94
CA THR A 134 5.48 0.41 -27.74
C THR A 134 4.03 0.35 -28.22
N ARG A 135 3.41 1.49 -28.55
CA ARG A 135 1.97 1.64 -28.79
C ARG A 135 1.14 1.07 -27.64
N THR A 136 1.63 1.16 -26.41
CA THR A 136 0.95 0.62 -25.23
C THR A 136 0.52 1.79 -24.34
N VAL A 137 -0.68 1.72 -23.76
CA VAL A 137 -1.08 2.70 -22.75
C VAL A 137 -0.14 2.58 -21.56
N VAL A 138 0.47 3.70 -21.15
CA VAL A 138 1.31 3.77 -19.96
C VAL A 138 0.56 4.50 -18.87
N ILE A 139 0.51 3.94 -17.66
CA ILE A 139 -0.16 4.49 -16.49
C ILE A 139 0.91 4.69 -15.42
N SER A 140 1.22 5.93 -15.03
CA SER A 140 2.11 6.21 -13.91
C SER A 140 1.29 6.46 -12.65
N VAL A 141 1.56 5.68 -11.60
CA VAL A 141 0.91 5.84 -10.28
C VAL A 141 1.94 6.42 -9.32
N SER A 142 1.79 7.70 -9.00
CA SER A 142 2.70 8.47 -8.16
C SER A 142 2.24 8.50 -6.70
N ASN A 143 3.12 8.97 -5.82
CA ASN A 143 2.92 8.98 -4.36
C ASN A 143 2.68 7.58 -3.80
N VAL A 144 3.50 6.61 -4.23
CA VAL A 144 3.51 5.25 -3.68
C VAL A 144 4.86 5.02 -2.96
N PRO A 145 4.94 5.06 -1.62
CA PRO A 145 3.86 5.27 -0.67
C PRO A 145 3.32 6.71 -0.63
N ASN A 146 2.14 6.91 -0.03
CA ASN A 146 1.55 8.23 0.24
C ASN A 146 2.32 8.93 1.38
N GLN A 147 3.49 9.45 1.04
CA GLN A 147 4.46 9.97 2.01
C GLN A 147 4.44 11.50 2.07
N VAL A 148 4.95 12.13 3.13
CA VAL A 148 5.48 11.51 4.38
C VAL A 148 4.35 11.03 5.30
N LEU A 149 4.68 10.07 6.18
CA LEU A 149 3.74 9.53 7.17
C LEU A 149 4.21 9.85 8.59
N SER A 150 3.29 10.28 9.44
CA SER A 150 3.49 10.46 10.86
C SER A 150 3.01 9.23 11.61
N TYR A 151 3.83 8.72 12.51
CA TYR A 151 3.52 7.57 13.35
C TYR A 151 3.40 8.01 14.80
N GLN A 152 2.42 7.47 15.53
CA GLN A 152 2.23 7.81 16.94
C GLN A 152 3.51 7.54 17.74
N GLY A 153 3.96 8.54 18.51
CA GLY A 153 5.17 8.46 19.30
C GLY A 153 6.47 8.75 18.54
N VAL A 154 6.41 9.02 17.22
CA VAL A 154 7.55 9.47 16.42
C VAL A 154 7.46 10.98 16.21
N THR A 155 8.53 11.69 16.57
CA THR A 155 8.56 13.17 16.52
C THR A 155 8.74 13.73 15.12
N THR A 156 9.30 12.95 14.19
CA THR A 156 9.57 13.38 12.82
C THR A 156 8.81 12.51 11.82
N PRO A 157 8.07 13.09 10.86
CA PRO A 157 7.44 12.33 9.79
C PRO A 157 8.45 11.50 9.00
N LEU A 158 8.08 10.28 8.64
CA LEU A 158 8.95 9.32 7.96
C LEU A 158 8.58 9.21 6.48
N GLY A 159 9.57 9.38 5.61
CA GLY A 159 9.47 9.09 4.19
C GLY A 159 10.04 7.72 3.83
N GLU A 160 9.53 7.14 2.75
CA GLU A 160 10.09 6.00 2.02
C GLU A 160 10.64 4.89 2.94
N ASP A 161 11.96 4.67 2.96
CA ASP A 161 12.61 3.56 3.66
C ASP A 161 12.41 3.63 5.17
N ASN A 162 12.41 4.82 5.77
CA ASN A 162 12.16 4.97 7.20
C ASN A 162 10.73 4.57 7.54
N SER A 163 9.79 4.90 6.66
CA SER A 163 8.38 4.53 6.80
C SER A 163 8.19 3.02 6.64
N VAL A 164 8.82 2.39 5.65
CA VAL A 164 8.80 0.91 5.49
C VAL A 164 9.38 0.23 6.73
N ALA A 165 10.59 0.63 7.16
CA ALA A 165 11.25 0.05 8.33
C ALA A 165 10.42 0.19 9.62
N TYR A 166 9.80 1.36 9.85
CA TYR A 166 8.97 1.57 11.02
C TYR A 166 7.69 0.73 10.98
N SER A 167 7.09 0.59 9.79
CA SER A 167 5.91 -0.26 9.59
C SER A 167 6.19 -1.72 9.93
N TRP A 168 7.38 -2.23 9.59
CA TRP A 168 7.83 -3.57 9.98
C TRP A 168 8.07 -3.68 11.48
N LYS A 169 8.66 -2.66 12.11
CA LYS A 169 8.83 -2.62 13.56
C LYS A 169 7.49 -2.70 14.30
N LEU A 170 6.45 -2.01 13.82
CA LEU A 170 5.10 -2.13 14.37
C LEU A 170 4.57 -3.56 14.28
N PHE A 171 4.63 -4.15 13.08
CA PHE A 171 4.19 -5.53 12.84
C PHE A 171 4.95 -6.53 13.73
N ILE A 172 6.29 -6.49 13.74
CA ILE A 172 7.12 -7.42 14.52
C ILE A 172 6.92 -7.23 16.03
N GLY A 173 6.67 -5.99 16.48
CA GLY A 173 6.38 -5.69 17.88
C GLY A 173 5.17 -6.45 18.41
N ASP A 174 4.10 -6.49 17.62
CA ASP A 174 2.88 -7.25 17.93
C ASP A 174 2.16 -7.67 16.63
N THR A 175 2.51 -8.87 16.14
CA THR A 175 2.04 -9.41 14.87
C THR A 175 0.54 -9.70 14.81
N HIS A 176 -0.15 -9.73 15.96
CA HIS A 176 -1.59 -9.92 16.02
C HIS A 176 -2.29 -8.56 15.97
N LYS A 177 -1.84 -7.61 16.78
CA LYS A 177 -2.41 -6.26 16.83
C LYS A 177 -2.16 -5.46 15.55
N TYR A 178 -0.97 -5.60 14.96
CA TYR A 178 -0.50 -4.82 13.82
C TYR A 178 -0.38 -5.67 12.54
N GLN A 179 -1.24 -6.68 12.38
CA GLN A 179 -1.22 -7.63 11.27
C GLN A 179 -1.28 -6.99 9.87
N ASP A 180 -1.85 -5.79 9.75
CA ASP A 180 -2.02 -5.02 8.51
C ASP A 180 -1.10 -3.77 8.46
N ALA A 181 -0.13 -3.68 9.38
CA ALA A 181 0.69 -2.49 9.54
C ALA A 181 1.85 -2.38 8.55
N SER A 182 2.19 -3.44 7.80
CA SER A 182 3.23 -3.37 6.78
C SER A 182 2.83 -2.38 5.68
N LEU A 183 3.66 -1.37 5.45
CA LEU A 183 3.39 -0.31 4.47
C LEU A 183 3.26 -0.84 3.04
N HIS A 184 3.77 -2.04 2.78
CA HIS A 184 3.62 -2.72 1.51
C HIS A 184 2.16 -3.00 1.14
N ILE A 185 1.29 -3.25 2.13
CA ILE A 185 -0.14 -3.53 1.92
C ILE A 185 -0.85 -2.36 1.23
N PRO A 186 -0.88 -1.13 1.81
CA PRO A 186 -1.52 0.00 1.16
C PRO A 186 -0.80 0.43 -0.13
N MET A 187 0.52 0.21 -0.25
CA MET A 187 1.24 0.47 -1.50
C MET A 187 0.72 -0.39 -2.65
N ALA A 188 0.58 -1.71 -2.46
CA ALA A 188 0.05 -2.61 -3.48
C ALA A 188 -1.43 -2.34 -3.79
N ALA A 189 -2.20 -1.97 -2.76
CA ALA A 189 -3.60 -1.59 -2.88
C ALA A 189 -3.79 -0.33 -3.74
N SER A 190 -2.95 0.72 -3.56
CA SER A 190 -3.03 1.94 -4.38
C SER A 190 -2.90 1.65 -5.88
N VAL A 191 -2.02 0.72 -6.25
CA VAL A 191 -1.83 0.30 -7.65
C VAL A 191 -3.07 -0.41 -8.18
N SER A 192 -3.67 -1.29 -7.37
CA SER A 192 -4.90 -2.02 -7.73
C SER A 192 -6.10 -1.07 -7.87
N GLN A 193 -6.17 0.00 -7.07
CA GLN A 193 -7.18 1.06 -7.24
C GLN A 193 -6.97 1.85 -8.53
N ALA A 194 -5.72 2.09 -8.93
CA ALA A 194 -5.42 2.67 -10.24
C ALA A 194 -5.85 1.77 -11.41
N PHE A 195 -5.84 0.43 -11.25
CA PHE A 195 -6.41 -0.48 -12.26
C PHE A 195 -7.92 -0.29 -12.40
N ARG A 196 -8.65 -0.12 -11.28
CA ARG A 196 -10.10 0.16 -11.31
C ARG A 196 -10.39 1.47 -12.05
N LEU A 197 -9.60 2.51 -11.80
CA LEU A 197 -9.68 3.78 -12.52
C LEU A 197 -9.41 3.55 -14.02
N ALA A 198 -8.31 2.90 -14.36
CA ALA A 198 -7.92 2.64 -15.74
C ALA A 198 -8.99 1.86 -16.52
N LYS A 199 -9.54 0.78 -15.94
CA LYS A 199 -10.64 0.01 -16.55
C LYS A 199 -11.88 0.86 -16.83
N LYS A 200 -12.16 1.84 -15.97
CA LYS A 200 -13.32 2.73 -16.11
C LYS A 200 -13.09 3.83 -17.16
N GLU A 201 -11.89 4.39 -17.24
CA GLU A 201 -11.58 5.50 -18.16
C GLU A 201 -11.12 5.02 -19.56
N LEU A 202 -10.58 3.80 -19.68
CA LEU A 202 -9.99 3.26 -20.91
C LEU A 202 -10.85 2.19 -21.58
N THR A 203 -12.16 2.40 -21.59
CA THR A 203 -13.12 1.47 -22.22
C THR A 203 -12.90 1.33 -23.72
N GLN A 204 -12.47 2.40 -24.41
CA GLN A 204 -12.16 2.38 -25.84
C GLN A 204 -10.99 1.45 -26.17
N GLN A 205 -9.94 1.42 -25.34
CA GLN A 205 -8.81 0.49 -25.49
C GLN A 205 -9.09 -0.87 -24.85
N ASN A 206 -10.25 -1.05 -24.21
CA ASN A 206 -10.66 -2.28 -23.51
C ASN A 206 -9.58 -2.79 -22.54
N ILE A 207 -8.90 -1.90 -21.82
CA ILE A 207 -7.80 -2.26 -20.93
C ILE A 207 -8.34 -3.11 -19.76
N ASN A 208 -7.81 -4.33 -19.62
CA ASN A 208 -8.21 -5.27 -18.57
C ASN A 208 -7.07 -6.13 -18.02
N LYS A 209 -5.86 -6.02 -18.57
CA LYS A 209 -4.64 -6.67 -18.07
C LYS A 209 -3.51 -5.66 -17.95
N PHE A 210 -2.67 -5.86 -16.94
CA PHE A 210 -1.61 -4.92 -16.59
C PHE A 210 -0.24 -5.60 -16.50
N ILE A 211 0.76 -4.91 -17.03
CA ILE A 211 2.17 -5.19 -16.78
C ILE A 211 2.63 -4.19 -15.73
N VAL A 212 3.15 -4.64 -14.58
CA VAL A 212 3.47 -3.74 -13.46
C VAL A 212 4.98 -3.61 -13.30
N THR A 213 5.47 -2.38 -13.17
CA THR A 213 6.89 -2.10 -12.94
C THR A 213 7.08 -1.03 -11.87
N GLY A 214 8.29 -0.97 -11.31
CA GLY A 214 8.68 0.02 -10.32
C GLY A 214 10.11 -0.24 -9.85
N ALA A 215 10.74 0.80 -9.29
CA ALA A 215 12.11 0.72 -8.80
C ALA A 215 12.18 0.72 -7.27
N SER A 216 13.11 -0.04 -6.70
CA SER A 216 13.31 -0.12 -5.25
C SER A 216 11.99 -0.50 -4.57
N LYS A 217 11.45 0.34 -3.67
CA LYS A 217 10.24 0.00 -2.90
C LYS A 217 8.99 -0.06 -3.78
N ARG A 218 9.00 0.63 -4.92
CA ARG A 218 7.98 0.51 -5.96
C ARG A 218 8.08 -0.83 -6.70
N GLY A 219 9.28 -1.39 -6.84
CA GLY A 219 9.46 -2.77 -7.33
C GLY A 219 8.87 -3.81 -6.37
N TRP A 220 8.92 -3.53 -5.06
CA TRP A 220 8.29 -4.37 -4.05
C TRP A 220 6.77 -4.32 -4.17
N ALA A 221 6.21 -3.12 -4.32
CA ALA A 221 4.79 -2.94 -4.62
C ALA A 221 4.41 -3.66 -5.92
N ALA A 222 5.26 -3.63 -6.97
CA ALA A 222 4.98 -4.33 -8.21
C ALA A 222 4.83 -5.86 -8.00
N TRP A 223 5.77 -6.47 -7.26
CA TRP A 223 5.68 -7.89 -6.90
C TRP A 223 4.43 -8.21 -6.10
N LEU A 224 4.13 -7.42 -5.07
CA LEU A 224 3.00 -7.67 -4.18
C LEU A 224 1.66 -7.38 -4.84
N THR A 225 1.58 -6.42 -5.76
CA THR A 225 0.41 -6.25 -6.64
C THR A 225 0.26 -7.43 -7.58
N ALA A 226 1.35 -8.03 -8.09
CA ALA A 226 1.27 -9.20 -8.96
C ALA A 226 0.77 -10.47 -8.24
N LEU A 227 1.23 -10.71 -7.00
CA LEU A 227 0.71 -11.77 -6.12
C LEU A 227 -0.73 -11.44 -5.66
N SER A 228 -0.95 -10.15 -5.49
CA SER A 228 -2.14 -9.39 -5.21
C SER A 228 -3.35 -9.68 -6.09
N ASP A 229 -3.19 -9.32 -7.35
CA ASP A 229 -4.24 -8.88 -8.26
C ASP A 229 -4.28 -9.72 -9.54
N PRO A 230 -5.39 -10.44 -9.83
CA PRO A 230 -5.49 -11.32 -10.99
C PRO A 230 -5.47 -10.56 -12.32
N ASP A 231 -5.59 -9.24 -12.32
CA ASP A 231 -5.47 -8.42 -13.52
C ASP A 231 -4.01 -8.21 -13.95
N VAL A 232 -3.03 -8.55 -13.11
CA VAL A 232 -1.61 -8.50 -13.47
C VAL A 232 -1.26 -9.70 -14.36
N GLY A 233 -0.78 -9.41 -15.57
CA GLY A 233 -0.31 -10.42 -16.52
C GLY A 233 1.22 -10.60 -16.50
N ALA A 234 1.96 -9.58 -16.07
CA ALA A 234 3.41 -9.63 -15.95
C ALA A 234 3.94 -8.59 -14.95
N VAL A 235 5.14 -8.82 -14.44
CA VAL A 235 5.85 -7.90 -13.53
C VAL A 235 7.28 -7.69 -14.04
N VAL A 236 7.76 -6.44 -13.97
CA VAL A 236 9.12 -6.04 -14.38
C VAL A 236 9.72 -5.16 -13.28
N PRO A 237 10.22 -5.72 -12.18
CA PRO A 237 10.72 -4.95 -11.04
C PRO A 237 12.18 -4.54 -11.23
N PHE A 238 12.52 -3.30 -10.86
CA PHE A 238 13.88 -2.79 -10.87
C PHE A 238 14.46 -2.75 -9.45
N ALA A 239 15.67 -3.31 -9.29
CA ALA A 239 16.42 -3.31 -8.02
C ALA A 239 15.61 -3.85 -6.83
N MET A 240 14.73 -4.83 -7.09
CA MET A 240 13.90 -5.43 -6.05
C MET A 240 13.61 -6.91 -6.34
N ASP A 241 14.64 -7.74 -6.16
CA ASP A 241 14.53 -9.20 -6.16
C ASP A 241 14.66 -9.73 -4.72
N LEU A 242 13.73 -9.30 -3.86
CA LEU A 242 13.71 -9.61 -2.41
C LEU A 242 12.46 -10.39 -2.00
N LEU A 243 11.93 -11.25 -2.88
CA LEU A 243 10.70 -12.02 -2.62
C LEU A 243 10.83 -12.95 -1.41
N ASN A 244 11.98 -13.62 -1.26
CA ASN A 244 12.32 -14.29 -0.01
C ASN A 244 13.13 -13.32 0.86
N THR A 245 12.43 -12.37 1.46
CA THR A 245 13.05 -11.22 2.13
C THR A 245 14.06 -11.64 3.19
N GLN A 246 13.75 -12.64 4.01
CA GLN A 246 14.69 -13.15 5.02
C GLN A 246 15.99 -13.64 4.39
N LYS A 247 15.93 -14.59 3.45
CA LYS A 247 17.14 -15.13 2.81
C LYS A 247 17.90 -14.07 2.03
N SER A 248 17.20 -13.13 1.39
CA SER A 248 17.85 -12.07 0.65
C SER A 248 18.57 -11.07 1.56
N LEU A 249 18.02 -10.76 2.75
CA LEU A 249 18.72 -9.95 3.75
C LEU A 249 19.92 -10.68 4.36
N GLU A 250 19.79 -11.97 4.66
CA GLU A 250 20.91 -12.81 5.10
C GLU A 250 22.04 -12.81 4.05
N HIS A 251 21.70 -13.04 2.78
CA HIS A 251 22.67 -12.99 1.68
C HIS A 251 23.30 -11.60 1.55
N MET A 252 22.52 -10.53 1.62
CA MET A 252 23.02 -9.16 1.56
C MET A 252 24.06 -8.89 2.65
N TYR A 253 23.79 -9.28 3.90
CA TYR A 253 24.72 -9.12 5.00
C TYR A 253 26.04 -9.86 4.77
N GLN A 254 25.97 -11.11 4.30
CA GLN A 254 27.18 -11.90 4.00
C GLN A 254 28.00 -11.30 2.86
N SER A 255 27.33 -10.89 1.77
CA SER A 255 27.97 -10.31 0.58
C SER A 255 28.67 -8.99 0.87
N TYR A 256 28.19 -8.22 1.86
CA TYR A 256 28.81 -6.99 2.34
C TYR A 256 29.84 -7.22 3.46
N GLY A 257 30.39 -8.44 3.58
CA GLY A 257 31.45 -8.75 4.55
C GLY A 257 30.96 -8.69 5.99
N LYS A 258 29.74 -9.18 6.24
CA LYS A 258 29.06 -9.12 7.55
C LYS A 258 28.80 -7.67 8.00
N ASN A 259 28.43 -6.83 7.05
CA ASN A 259 27.96 -5.47 7.28
C ASN A 259 26.71 -5.19 6.45
N TRP A 260 25.98 -4.13 6.78
CA TRP A 260 24.82 -3.69 6.02
C TRP A 260 25.18 -2.60 5.02
N PRO A 261 24.64 -2.61 3.78
CA PRO A 261 24.79 -1.48 2.87
C PRO A 261 24.09 -0.24 3.44
N VAL A 262 24.53 0.95 3.03
CA VAL A 262 23.94 2.23 3.47
C VAL A 262 22.42 2.27 3.23
N ALA A 263 21.94 1.66 2.13
CA ALA A 263 20.51 1.57 1.82
C ALA A 263 19.68 0.82 2.88
N PHE A 264 20.31 -0.02 3.72
CA PHE A 264 19.64 -0.75 4.80
C PHE A 264 19.63 0.03 6.13
N TYR A 265 20.31 1.17 6.22
CA TYR A 265 20.42 1.97 7.45
C TYR A 265 19.06 2.27 8.14
N PRO A 266 17.97 2.62 7.42
CA PRO A 266 16.66 2.80 8.04
C PRO A 266 16.13 1.57 8.79
N TYR A 267 16.37 0.37 8.25
CA TYR A 267 15.95 -0.90 8.84
C TYR A 267 16.80 -1.25 10.07
N TYR A 268 18.12 -1.04 9.96
CA TYR A 268 19.04 -1.16 11.08
C TYR A 268 18.65 -0.23 12.25
N ASN A 269 18.32 1.03 11.98
CA ASN A 269 17.88 1.98 13.02
C ASN A 269 16.59 1.57 13.73
N GLN A 270 15.74 0.78 13.07
CA GLN A 270 14.53 0.22 13.68
C GLN A 270 14.77 -1.15 14.33
N GLY A 271 16.01 -1.64 14.36
CA GLY A 271 16.41 -2.92 14.95
C GLY A 271 15.96 -4.14 14.14
N ILE A 272 15.65 -3.96 12.85
CA ILE A 272 15.14 -5.04 11.99
C ILE A 272 16.21 -6.12 11.75
N ASP A 273 17.48 -5.75 11.70
CA ASP A 273 18.61 -6.69 11.56
C ASP A 273 18.61 -7.76 12.65
N GLN A 274 18.25 -7.38 13.88
CA GLN A 274 18.18 -8.30 15.03
C GLN A 274 16.97 -9.24 14.97
N GLN A 275 15.99 -8.94 14.11
CA GLN A 275 14.75 -9.69 14.00
C GLN A 275 14.77 -10.71 12.85
N VAL A 276 15.69 -10.59 11.88
CA VAL A 276 15.72 -11.38 10.63
C VAL A 276 15.58 -12.89 10.89
N GLY A 277 16.21 -13.42 11.94
CA GLY A 277 16.17 -14.85 12.28
C GLY A 277 15.00 -15.30 13.16
N THR A 278 13.98 -14.46 13.39
CA THR A 278 12.87 -14.76 14.31
C THR A 278 11.61 -15.19 13.58
N ASP A 279 10.77 -16.01 14.22
CA ASP A 279 9.45 -16.40 13.69
C ASP A 279 8.55 -15.19 13.41
N LYS A 280 8.69 -14.11 14.18
CA LYS A 280 7.93 -12.88 13.98
C LYS A 280 8.30 -12.20 12.66
N PHE A 281 9.59 -12.19 12.31
CA PHE A 281 10.04 -11.68 11.01
C PHE A 281 9.61 -12.60 9.87
N ALA A 282 9.66 -13.92 10.06
CA ALA A 282 9.19 -14.88 9.06
C ALA A 282 7.69 -14.77 8.73
N ARG A 283 6.89 -14.12 9.59
CA ARG A 283 5.46 -13.85 9.38
C ARG A 283 5.16 -12.53 8.66
N LEU A 284 6.16 -11.66 8.47
CA LEU A 284 6.03 -10.36 7.79
C LEU A 284 5.76 -10.55 6.29
#